data_AF-A0A0R2FZG1-F1
#
_entry.id   AF-A0A0R2FZG1-F1
#
_cell.length_a   1.000
_cell.length_b   1.000
_cell.length_c   1.000
_cell.angle_alpha   90.00
_cell.angle_beta   90.00
_cell.angle_gamma   90.00
#
_symmetry.space_group_name_H-M   'P 1'
#
loop_
_entity.id
_entity.type
_entity.pdbx_description
1 polymer ?
#
loop_
_entity_poly.entity_id
_entity_poly.type
_entity_poly.pdbx_seq_one_letter_code
_entity_poly.pdbx_strand_id
1 'polypeptide(L)' 'MIFLLILMIIVLLIIDGLQRRRIKTLRACVPVNEQQLITDATALLTTMDASTAIKQLRMDNPALDLVQAQRIVKKAQQA' A
#
# COMPACT_ATOMS: atom_id res chain seq x y z
N MET A 1 11.66 -4.09 39.09
CA MET A 1 12.10 -3.79 37.71
C MET A 1 11.31 -4.55 36.64
N ILE A 2 11.06 -5.85 36.78
CA ILE A 2 10.26 -6.66 35.83
C ILE A 2 8.84 -6.10 35.63
N PHE A 3 8.18 -5.63 36.69
CA PHE A 3 6.84 -5.04 36.60
C PHE A 3 6.77 -3.78 35.72
N LEU A 4 7.81 -2.94 35.75
CA LEU A 4 7.92 -1.74 34.90
C LEU A 4 8.10 -2.13 33.41
N LEU A 5 8.88 -3.18 33.14
CA LEU A 5 9.06 -3.72 31.79
C LEU A 5 7.76 -4.29 31.23
N ILE A 6 7.02 -5.07 32.01
CA ILE A 6 5.72 -5.62 31.59
C ILE A 6 4.73 -4.49 31.28
N LEU A 7 4.67 -3.46 32.13
CA LEU A 7 3.82 -2.30 31.91
C LEU A 7 4.19 -1.57 30.61
N MET A 8 5.49 -1.38 30.36
CA MET A 8 5.98 -0.71 29.14
C MET A 8 5.61 -1.50 27.87
N ILE A 9 5.72 -2.83 27.90
CA ILE A 9 5.35 -3.71 26.77
C ILE A 9 3.85 -3.60 26.47
N ILE A 10 3.01 -3.56 27.50
CA ILE A 10 1.55 -3.41 27.33
C ILE A 10 1.21 -2.06 26.68
N VAL A 11 1.84 -0.97 27.12
CA VAL A 11 1.63 0.37 26.53
C VAL A 11 2.04 0.39 25.05
N LEU A 12 3.18 -0.24 24.70
CA LEU A 12 3.62 -0.36 23.31
C LEU A 12 2.62 -1.14 22.43
N LEU A 13 2.07 -2.25 22.93
CA LEU A 13 1.09 -3.04 22.18
C LEU A 13 -0.23 -2.27 21.96
N ILE A 14 -0.66 -1.48 22.94
CA ILE A 14 -1.85 -0.63 22.81
C ILE A 14 -1.62 0.45 21.74
N ILE A 15 -0.44 1.08 21.73
CA ILE A 15 -0.07 2.08 20.73
C ILE A 15 -0.02 1.44 19.32
N ASP A 16 0.59 0.25 19.18
CA ASP A 16 0.64 -0.47 17.89
C ASP A 16 -0.77 -0.79 17.37
N GLY A 17 -1.67 -1.24 18.26
CA GLY A 17 -3.06 -1.51 17.93
C GLY A 17 -3.83 -0.26 17.48
N LEU A 18 -3.63 0.87 18.16
CA LEU A 18 -4.25 2.15 17.81
C LEU A 18 -3.70 2.70 16.48
N GLN A 19 -2.39 2.58 16.26
CA GLN A 19 -1.75 2.96 15.00
C GLN A 19 -2.27 2.11 13.84
N ARG A 20 -2.38 0.78 13.99
CA ARG A 20 -2.95 -0.08 12.94
C ARG A 20 -4.39 0.29 12.59
N ARG A 21 -5.23 0.61 13.58
CA ARG A 21 -6.60 1.07 13.32
C ARG A 21 -6.60 2.40 12.56
N ARG A 22 -5.81 3.37 13.01
CA ARG A 22 -5.70 4.66 12.32
C ARG A 22 -5.13 4.53 10.91
N ILE A 23 -4.12 3.68 10.69
CA ILE A 23 -3.56 3.39 9.37
C ILE A 23 -4.62 2.74 8.48
N LYS A 24 -5.46 1.85 9.00
CA LYS A 24 -6.54 1.23 8.22
C LYS A 24 -7.58 2.28 7.79
N THR A 25 -7.94 3.20 8.68
CA THR A 25 -8.86 4.30 8.37
C THR A 25 -8.23 5.33 7.42
N LEU A 26 -6.96 5.70 7.66
CA LEU A 26 -6.20 6.59 6.78
C LEU A 26 -6.05 5.96 5.40
N ARG A 27 -5.71 4.67 5.29
CA ARG A 27 -5.64 3.94 4.02
C ARG A 27 -6.98 3.89 3.30
N ALA A 28 -8.10 3.87 4.02
CA ALA A 28 -9.43 3.99 3.42
C ALA A 28 -9.77 5.43 2.99
N CYS A 29 -9.13 6.43 3.60
CA CYS A 29 -9.28 7.85 3.28
C CYS A 29 -8.19 8.43 2.37
N VAL A 30 -7.11 7.68 2.07
CA VAL A 30 -6.16 8.08 1.03
C VAL A 30 -6.91 7.92 -0.29
N PRO A 31 -7.23 9.02 -1.00
CA PRO A 31 -7.84 8.90 -2.31
C PRO A 31 -6.85 8.15 -3.19
N VAL A 32 -7.23 6.94 -3.58
CA VAL A 32 -6.54 6.18 -4.62
C VAL A 32 -6.70 6.97 -5.91
N ASN A 33 -5.73 7.84 -6.20
CA ASN A 33 -5.77 8.69 -7.36
C ASN A 33 -5.46 7.84 -8.59
N GLU A 34 -6.50 7.21 -9.17
CA GLU A 34 -6.37 6.27 -10.28
C GLU A 34 -5.56 6.86 -11.44
N GLN A 35 -5.69 8.16 -11.71
CA GLN A 35 -4.90 8.85 -12.73
C GLN A 35 -3.40 8.74 -12.48
N GLN A 36 -2.98 8.98 -11.25
CA GLN A 36 -1.57 8.97 -10.86
C GLN A 36 -1.00 7.55 -10.87
N LEU A 37 -1.81 6.57 -10.47
CA LEU A 37 -1.48 5.15 -10.58
C LEU A 37 -1.37 4.66 -12.03
N ILE A 38 -2.16 5.21 -12.96
CA ILE A 38 -2.02 4.93 -14.40
C ILE A 38 -0.74 5.57 -14.94
N THR A 39 -0.38 6.78 -14.50
CA THR A 39 0.90 7.42 -14.86
C THR A 39 2.11 6.64 -14.34
N ASP A 40 2.07 6.18 -13.08
CA ASP A 40 3.13 5.36 -12.51
C ASP A 40 3.21 3.99 -13.21
N ALA A 41 2.06 3.38 -13.52
CA ALA A 41 2.01 2.12 -14.25
C ALA A 41 2.51 2.23 -15.69
N THR A 42 2.19 3.32 -16.40
CA THR A 42 2.74 3.58 -17.75
C THR A 42 4.25 3.78 -17.69
N ALA A 43 4.75 4.57 -16.74
CA ALA A 43 6.20 4.73 -16.53
C ALA A 43 6.89 3.39 -16.23
N LEU A 44 6.30 2.55 -15.38
CA LEU A 44 6.84 1.21 -15.09
C LEU A 44 6.78 0.29 -16.31
N LEU A 45 5.71 0.33 -17.10
CA LEU A 45 5.59 -0.46 -18.33
C LEU A 45 6.61 -0.09 -19.41
N THR A 46 7.18 1.13 -19.38
CA THR A 46 8.27 1.49 -20.31
C THR A 46 9.60 0.79 -20.00
N THR A 47 9.80 0.36 -18.75
CA THR A 47 11.09 -0.17 -18.28
C THR A 47 11.05 -1.66 -17.96
N MET A 48 9.87 -2.25 -17.76
CA MET A 48 9.72 -3.63 -17.30
C MET A 48 8.39 -4.27 -17.74
N ASP A 49 8.39 -5.60 -17.78
CA ASP A 49 7.22 -6.40 -18.15
C ASP A 49 6.01 -6.14 -17.23
N ALA A 50 4.80 -6.32 -17.78
CA ALA A 50 3.55 -6.08 -17.07
C ALA A 50 3.43 -6.82 -15.73
N SER A 51 3.96 -8.05 -15.63
CA SER A 51 3.93 -8.83 -14.39
C SER A 51 4.83 -8.25 -13.29
N THR A 52 5.98 -7.69 -13.69
CA THR A 52 6.94 -7.01 -12.81
C THR A 52 6.41 -5.63 -12.43
N ALA A 53 5.83 -4.90 -13.38
CA ALA A 53 5.16 -3.63 -13.14
C ALA A 53 4.01 -3.76 -12.11
N ILE A 54 3.19 -4.82 -12.18
CA ILE A 54 2.14 -5.10 -11.18
C ILE A 54 2.74 -5.32 -9.78
N LYS A 55 3.86 -6.05 -9.68
CA LYS A 55 4.54 -6.28 -8.40
C LYS A 55 5.09 -4.97 -7.83
N GLN A 56 5.75 -4.17 -8.66
CA GLN A 56 6.31 -2.88 -8.28
C GLN A 56 5.21 -1.91 -7.81
N LEU A 57 4.12 -1.80 -8.60
CA LEU A 57 2.98 -0.93 -8.29
C LEU A 57 2.32 -1.27 -6.95
N ARG A 58 2.29 -2.56 -6.58
CA ARG A 58 1.79 -3.03 -5.28
C ARG A 58 2.78 -2.82 -4.13
N MET A 59 4.08 -2.83 -4.41
CA MET A 59 5.09 -2.48 -3.41
C MET A 59 5.03 -0.98 -3.08
N ASP A 60 4.92 -0.16 -4.12
CA ASP A 60 4.83 1.31 -3.97
C ASP A 60 3.45 1.73 -3.42
N ASN A 61 2.39 0.97 -3.74
CA ASN A 61 1.04 1.20 -3.24
C ASN A 61 0.50 -0.05 -2.52
N PRO A 62 0.86 -0.25 -1.24
CA PRO A 62 0.46 -1.43 -0.48
C PRO A 62 -1.04 -1.48 -0.13
N ALA A 63 -1.78 -0.41 -0.44
CA ALA A 63 -3.24 -0.35 -0.37
C ALA A 63 -3.94 -0.96 -1.59
N LEU A 64 -3.19 -1.18 -2.68
CA LEU A 64 -3.71 -1.66 -3.96
C LEU A 64 -3.85 -3.17 -3.95
N ASP A 65 -5.05 -3.67 -4.21
CA ASP A 65 -5.28 -5.10 -4.35
C ASP A 65 -4.69 -5.63 -5.69
N LEU A 66 -4.37 -6.92 -5.76
CA LEU A 66 -3.79 -7.54 -6.96
C LEU A 66 -4.67 -7.30 -8.20
N VAL A 67 -5.99 -7.41 -8.04
CA VAL A 67 -6.97 -7.22 -9.12
C VAL A 67 -7.01 -5.75 -9.57
N GLN A 68 -6.90 -4.81 -8.63
CA GLN A 68 -6.86 -3.38 -8.93
C GLN A 68 -5.56 -3.01 -9.66
N ALA A 69 -4.42 -3.51 -9.19
CA ALA A 69 -3.12 -3.34 -9.83
C ALA A 69 -3.12 -3.89 -11.27
N GLN A 70 -3.65 -5.10 -11.49
CA GLN A 70 -3.80 -5.67 -12.82
C GLN A 70 -4.69 -4.83 -13.75
N ARG A 71 -5.82 -4.30 -13.24
CA ARG A 71 -6.70 -3.42 -14.02
C ARG A 71 -6.00 -2.12 -14.41
N ILE A 72 -5.22 -1.54 -13.50
CA ILE A 72 -4.47 -0.30 -13.74
C ILE A 72 -3.37 -0.52 -14.78
N VAL A 73 -2.57 -1.58 -14.64
CA VAL A 73 -1.52 -1.92 -15.62
C VAL A 73 -2.13 -2.27 -16.98
N LYS A 74 -3.26 -2.99 -17.01
CA LYS A 74 -3.97 -3.29 -18.27
C LYS A 74 -4.53 -2.03 -18.95
N LYS A 75 -5.10 -1.09 -18.18
CA LYS A 75 -5.52 0.22 -18.70
C LYS A 75 -4.33 1.02 -19.23
N ALA A 76 -3.20 1.02 -18.52
CA ALA A 76 -1.98 1.70 -18.92
C ALA A 76 -1.35 1.11 -20.21
N GLN A 77 -1.53 -0.19 -20.46
CA GLN A 77 -1.05 -0.86 -21.68
C GLN A 77 -1.96 -0.61 -22.90
N GLN A 78 -3.18 -0.12 -22.67
CA GLN A 78 -4.17 0.20 -23.70
C GLN A 78 -4.30 1.71 -23.98
N ALA A 79 -3.59 2.53 -23.21
CA ALA A 79 -3.48 3.99 -23.36
C ALA A 79 -2.26 4.35 -24.21
#